data_AF-A0A9X2HQW1-F1
#
_entry.id   AF-A0A9X2HQW1-F1
#
_cell.length_a   1.000
_cell.length_b   1.000
_cell.length_c   1.000
_cell.angle_alpha   90.00
_cell.angle_beta   90.00
_cell.angle_gamma   90.00
#
_symmetry.space_group_name_H-M   'P 1'
#
loop_
_entity.id
_entity.type
_entity.pdbx_description
1 polymer ?
#
loop_
_entity_poly.entity_id
_entity_poly.type
_entity_poly.pdbx_seq_one_letter_code
_entity_poly.pdbx_strand_id
1 'polypeptide(L)'
;MNHMGDLNSHPIEIVDNMADLAHFQPIHGSIDATYFANEFKGHQVWQYFSSGHRTLVSEAGAQLHTTTWYTGPAILQSEMKGDFNSFIMIAHTPVEEGCTRVWHGLMVQVNDGTAPITDEHRAGALAYQEGSRLALAQDVEVWQHKLPCINPMVVPGDGPFGKLRT
;
A
#
# COMPACT_ATOMS: atom_id res chain seq x y z
N MET A 1 4.87 0.72 15.12
CA MET A 1 5.04 1.10 13.71
C MET A 1 6.47 1.58 13.50
N ASN A 2 7.07 1.26 12.36
CA ASN A 2 8.40 1.69 11.94
C ASN A 2 8.31 3.08 11.33
N HIS A 3 9.24 3.97 11.67
CA HIS A 3 9.38 5.28 11.00
C HIS A 3 10.04 5.06 9.64
N MET A 4 9.42 5.59 8.59
CA MET A 4 9.86 5.42 7.19
C MET A 4 10.62 6.64 6.65
N GLY A 5 10.67 7.73 7.41
CA GLY A 5 11.38 8.95 7.05
C GLY A 5 10.49 10.20 7.06
N ASP A 6 11.15 11.33 6.88
CA ASP A 6 10.56 12.65 6.70
C ASP A 6 10.79 13.03 5.24
N LEU A 7 9.71 13.02 4.47
CA LEU A 7 9.75 13.10 3.02
C LEU A 7 9.50 14.55 2.60
N ASN A 8 10.33 15.11 1.73
CA ASN A 8 10.11 16.42 1.09
C ASN A 8 9.00 16.32 0.03
N SER A 9 7.82 15.88 0.47
CA SER A 9 6.65 15.61 -0.34
C SER A 9 5.40 16.09 0.38
N HIS A 10 4.50 16.76 -0.35
CA HIS A 10 3.20 17.13 0.17
C HIS A 10 2.34 15.87 0.37
N PRO A 11 1.50 15.76 1.43
CA PRO A 11 0.76 14.53 1.71
C PRO A 11 -0.11 14.02 0.55
N ILE A 12 -0.59 14.93 -0.31
CA ILE A 12 -1.40 14.57 -1.49
C ILE A 12 -0.66 13.63 -2.44
N GLU A 13 0.67 13.77 -2.54
CA GLU A 13 1.52 12.96 -3.43
C GLU A 13 1.62 11.51 -2.96
N ILE A 14 1.39 11.25 -1.67
CA ILE A 14 1.29 9.90 -1.08
C ILE A 14 -0.12 9.35 -1.28
N VAL A 15 -1.14 10.18 -1.06
CA VAL A 15 -2.55 9.79 -1.24
C VAL A 15 -2.84 9.41 -2.69
N ASP A 16 -2.18 10.04 -3.67
CA ASP A 16 -2.31 9.77 -5.10
C ASP A 16 -2.12 8.29 -5.48
N ASN A 17 -1.30 7.52 -4.74
CA ASN A 17 -1.14 6.07 -4.97
C ASN A 17 -2.47 5.30 -4.86
N MET A 18 -3.50 5.86 -4.21
CA MET A 18 -4.83 5.25 -4.16
C MET A 18 -5.48 5.11 -5.55
N ALA A 19 -5.19 6.00 -6.49
CA ALA A 19 -5.72 5.98 -7.85
C ALA A 19 -4.69 5.48 -8.88
N ASP A 20 -3.47 5.14 -8.48
CA ASP A 20 -2.41 4.73 -9.40
C ASP A 20 -2.39 3.21 -9.59
N LEU A 21 -3.06 2.71 -10.64
CA LEU A 21 -2.94 1.30 -11.03
C LEU A 21 -1.56 0.99 -11.64
N ALA A 22 -0.98 1.95 -12.36
CA ALA A 22 0.19 1.71 -13.20
C ALA A 22 1.47 1.45 -12.39
N HIS A 23 1.60 2.01 -11.17
CA HIS A 23 2.81 1.80 -10.35
C HIS A 23 2.97 0.37 -9.83
N PHE A 24 1.89 -0.41 -9.69
CA PHE A 24 1.92 -1.75 -9.08
C PHE A 24 2.87 -2.72 -9.80
N GLN A 25 2.97 -2.64 -11.12
CA GLN A 25 3.86 -3.52 -11.90
C GLN A 25 5.34 -3.13 -11.75
N PRO A 26 5.78 -1.90 -12.07
CA PRO A 26 7.19 -1.53 -12.02
C PRO A 26 7.73 -1.36 -10.59
N ILE A 27 6.91 -0.93 -9.62
CA ILE A 27 7.36 -0.70 -8.24
C ILE A 27 7.28 -2.01 -7.44
N HIS A 28 6.11 -2.64 -7.39
CA HIS A 28 5.88 -3.76 -6.48
C HIS A 28 6.08 -5.15 -7.12
N GLY A 29 6.08 -5.25 -8.46
CA GLY A 29 6.21 -6.52 -9.16
C GLY A 29 4.90 -7.32 -9.22
N SER A 30 3.77 -6.61 -9.20
CA SER A 30 2.47 -7.17 -9.54
C SER A 30 2.46 -7.57 -11.02
N ILE A 31 1.79 -8.66 -11.34
CA ILE A 31 1.67 -9.17 -12.72
C ILE A 31 0.19 -9.44 -13.02
N ASP A 32 -0.21 -9.25 -14.28
CA ASP A 32 -1.54 -9.60 -14.76
C ASP A 32 -2.67 -9.09 -13.84
N ALA A 33 -2.69 -7.77 -13.59
CA ALA A 33 -3.77 -7.15 -12.82
C ALA A 33 -5.13 -7.47 -13.45
N THR A 34 -6.02 -8.07 -12.67
CA THR A 34 -7.34 -8.53 -13.13
C THR A 34 -8.48 -7.67 -12.62
N TYR A 35 -8.24 -6.93 -11.53
CA TYR A 35 -9.22 -6.02 -10.95
C TYR A 35 -8.55 -4.82 -10.33
N PHE A 36 -9.08 -3.64 -10.62
CA PHE A 36 -8.75 -2.39 -9.94
C PHE A 36 -9.99 -1.51 -9.89
N ALA A 37 -10.36 -1.04 -8.71
CA ALA A 37 -11.48 -0.14 -8.54
C ALA A 37 -11.25 0.81 -7.36
N ASN A 38 -11.78 2.02 -7.48
CA ASN A 38 -11.86 2.97 -6.37
C ASN A 38 -13.29 3.23 -5.95
N GLU A 39 -13.50 3.38 -4.66
CA GLU A 39 -14.77 3.82 -4.09
C GLU A 39 -14.53 5.01 -3.13
N PHE A 40 -15.35 6.05 -3.24
CA PHE A 40 -15.22 7.28 -2.46
C PHE A 40 -16.48 7.44 -1.61
N LYS A 41 -16.33 7.42 -0.28
CA LYS A 41 -17.42 7.40 0.70
C LYS A 41 -17.12 8.36 1.85
N GLY A 42 -17.70 9.56 1.81
CA GLY A 42 -17.50 10.56 2.85
C GLY A 42 -16.00 10.86 3.03
N HIS A 43 -15.47 10.64 4.23
CA HIS A 43 -14.05 10.84 4.55
C HIS A 43 -13.16 9.63 4.25
N GLN A 44 -13.62 8.68 3.43
CA GLN A 44 -12.89 7.48 3.06
C GLN A 44 -12.72 7.36 1.55
N VAL A 45 -11.54 6.91 1.14
CA VAL A 45 -11.28 6.39 -0.21
C VAL A 45 -10.82 4.95 -0.09
N TRP A 46 -11.40 4.09 -0.90
CA TRP A 46 -11.10 2.67 -0.99
C TRP A 46 -10.46 2.37 -2.34
N GLN A 47 -9.53 1.43 -2.34
CA GLN A 47 -8.88 0.83 -3.49
C GLN A 47 -9.02 -0.69 -3.35
N TYR A 48 -9.63 -1.31 -4.34
CA TYR A 48 -9.74 -2.75 -4.45
C TYR A 48 -8.85 -3.22 -5.58
N PHE A 49 -7.96 -4.15 -5.31
CA PHE A 49 -6.99 -4.60 -6.29
C PHE A 49 -6.82 -6.13 -6.25
N SER A 50 -6.64 -6.74 -7.42
CA SER A 50 -6.35 -8.17 -7.54
C SER A 50 -5.40 -8.43 -8.71
N SER A 51 -4.27 -9.06 -8.42
CA SER A 51 -3.25 -9.37 -9.41
C SER A 51 -2.49 -10.65 -9.04
N GLY A 52 -1.81 -11.26 -10.01
CA GLY A 52 -0.69 -12.12 -9.67
C GLY A 52 0.44 -11.31 -9.03
N HIS A 53 1.39 -11.98 -8.38
CA HIS A 53 2.55 -11.33 -7.79
C HIS A 53 3.78 -12.23 -7.88
N ARG A 54 4.95 -11.64 -8.17
CA ARG A 54 6.20 -12.40 -8.33
C ARG A 54 6.62 -13.23 -7.09
N THR A 55 6.21 -12.80 -5.90
CA THR A 55 6.70 -13.34 -4.61
C THR A 55 5.64 -13.48 -3.51
N LEU A 56 4.42 -12.95 -3.68
CA LEU A 56 3.38 -12.92 -2.63
C LEU A 56 2.26 -13.93 -2.87
N VAL A 57 2.32 -14.60 -4.02
CA VAL A 57 1.50 -15.77 -4.36
C VAL A 57 2.43 -16.79 -5.01
N SER A 58 2.33 -18.04 -4.58
CA SER A 58 3.23 -19.12 -5.04
C SER A 58 2.55 -20.13 -5.94
N GLU A 59 1.22 -20.24 -5.89
CA GLU A 59 0.45 -21.15 -6.73
C GLU A 59 0.17 -20.54 -8.12
N ALA A 60 0.27 -21.35 -9.17
CA ALA A 60 0.00 -20.91 -10.53
C ALA A 60 -1.47 -20.47 -10.67
N GLY A 61 -1.68 -19.21 -11.02
CA GLY A 61 -3.01 -18.60 -11.11
C GLY A 61 -3.57 -18.07 -9.78
N ALA A 62 -2.84 -18.19 -8.67
CA ALA A 62 -3.20 -17.50 -7.43
C ALA A 62 -3.05 -15.99 -7.56
N GLN A 63 -3.86 -15.27 -6.80
CA GLN A 63 -3.93 -13.81 -6.82
C GLN A 63 -3.73 -13.23 -5.43
N LEU A 64 -2.96 -12.15 -5.38
CA LEU A 64 -2.95 -11.25 -4.24
C LEU A 64 -4.19 -10.36 -4.34
N HIS A 65 -5.03 -10.40 -3.32
CA HIS A 65 -6.16 -9.50 -3.19
C HIS A 65 -5.86 -8.47 -2.11
N THR A 66 -5.99 -7.19 -2.43
CA THR A 66 -5.90 -6.12 -1.45
C THR A 66 -7.20 -5.31 -1.41
N THR A 67 -7.64 -5.02 -0.19
CA THR A 67 -8.66 -4.02 0.09
C THR A 67 -8.01 -2.95 0.93
N THR A 68 -7.62 -1.86 0.28
CA THR A 68 -6.88 -0.75 0.89
C THR A 68 -7.80 0.45 1.03
N TRP A 69 -7.76 1.16 2.14
CA TRP A 69 -8.54 2.38 2.30
C TRP A 69 -7.87 3.40 3.20
N TYR A 70 -8.15 4.67 2.94
CA TYR A 70 -7.90 5.76 3.87
C TYR A 70 -9.11 6.01 4.76
N THR A 71 -8.87 6.28 6.04
CA THR A 71 -9.83 6.95 6.93
C THR A 71 -9.30 8.35 7.24
N GLY A 72 -9.97 9.36 6.69
CA GLY A 72 -9.45 10.73 6.72
C GLY A 72 -8.20 10.88 5.84
N PRO A 73 -7.39 11.93 6.04
CA PRO A 73 -6.33 12.29 5.09
C PRO A 73 -5.03 11.48 5.26
N ALA A 74 -4.90 10.70 6.34
CA ALA A 74 -3.57 10.32 6.87
C ALA A 74 -3.44 8.86 7.30
N ILE A 75 -4.54 8.14 7.49
CA ILE A 75 -4.54 6.76 8.01
C ILE A 75 -4.97 5.81 6.91
N LEU A 76 -4.01 5.14 6.28
CA LEU A 76 -4.24 4.06 5.32
C LEU A 76 -4.17 2.71 6.03
N GLN A 77 -5.13 1.86 5.69
CA GLN A 77 -5.26 0.50 6.16
C GLN A 77 -5.40 -0.42 4.95
N SER A 78 -4.86 -1.64 5.01
CA SER A 78 -5.03 -2.60 3.93
C SER A 78 -5.16 -4.01 4.47
N GLU A 79 -6.22 -4.69 4.06
CA GLU A 79 -6.34 -6.14 4.19
C GLU A 79 -5.74 -6.81 2.97
N MET A 80 -4.78 -7.72 3.18
CA MET A 80 -4.15 -8.50 2.13
C MET A 80 -4.48 -9.98 2.28
N LYS A 81 -4.91 -10.60 1.19
CA LYS A 81 -5.12 -12.04 1.08
C LYS A 81 -4.23 -12.59 -0.02
N GLY A 82 -3.35 -13.52 0.35
CA GLY A 82 -2.35 -14.17 -0.50
C GLY A 82 -1.77 -15.36 0.26
N ASP A 83 -0.48 -15.66 0.09
CA ASP A 83 0.17 -16.77 0.81
C ASP A 83 0.14 -16.56 2.34
N PHE A 84 0.26 -15.30 2.79
CA PHE A 84 0.11 -14.90 4.19
C PHE A 84 -0.89 -13.76 4.33
N ASN A 85 -2.04 -14.06 4.93
CA ASN A 85 -3.03 -13.04 5.26
C ASN A 85 -2.44 -12.01 6.22
N SER A 86 -2.64 -10.73 5.92
CA SER A 86 -2.04 -9.66 6.70
C SER A 86 -2.87 -8.38 6.69
N PHE A 87 -2.57 -7.52 7.66
CA PHE A 87 -3.17 -6.21 7.79
C PHE A 87 -2.08 -5.16 7.87
N ILE A 88 -2.00 -4.29 6.86
CA ILE A 88 -1.05 -3.16 6.81
C ILE A 88 -1.72 -1.92 7.40
N MET A 89 -0.94 -1.12 8.12
CA MET A 89 -1.26 0.26 8.41
C MET A 89 -0.12 1.18 7.95
N ILE A 90 -0.45 2.17 7.14
CA ILE A 90 0.46 3.25 6.76
C ILE A 90 -0.16 4.53 7.31
N ALA A 91 0.57 5.23 8.16
CA ALA A 91 0.15 6.52 8.69
C ALA A 91 1.12 7.59 8.21
N HIS A 92 0.62 8.80 7.95
CA HIS A 92 1.48 9.94 7.64
C HIS A 92 0.93 11.25 8.18
N THR A 93 1.80 12.23 8.40
CA THR A 93 1.39 13.57 8.87
C THR A 93 2.32 14.63 8.28
N PRO A 94 1.81 15.80 7.87
CA PRO A 94 2.65 16.96 7.66
C PRO A 94 3.41 17.27 8.95
N VAL A 95 4.70 17.58 8.83
CA VAL A 95 5.55 18.04 9.95
C VAL A 95 6.08 19.44 9.70
N GLU A 96 6.27 19.82 8.44
CA GLU A 96 6.61 21.16 7.98
C GLU A 96 5.93 21.41 6.61
N GLU A 97 6.03 22.62 6.08
CA GLU A 97 5.52 22.93 4.75
C GLU A 97 6.24 22.09 3.68
N GLY A 98 5.47 21.31 2.91
CA GLY A 98 6.03 20.39 1.92
C GLY A 98 6.78 19.19 2.50
N CYS A 99 6.73 18.95 3.82
CA CYS A 99 7.38 17.81 4.46
C CYS A 99 6.38 16.92 5.20
N THR A 100 6.38 15.63 4.86
CA THR A 100 5.47 14.62 5.42
C THR A 100 6.25 13.49 6.07
N ARG A 101 5.95 13.20 7.34
CA ARG A 101 6.50 12.04 8.05
C ARG A 101 5.62 10.81 7.83
N VAL A 102 6.23 9.66 7.58
CA VAL A 102 5.52 8.40 7.27
C VAL A 102 5.89 7.27 8.25
N TRP A 103 4.93 6.42 8.56
CA TRP A 103 5.09 5.23 9.38
C TRP A 103 4.42 4.01 8.76
N HIS A 104 4.97 2.83 9.06
CA HIS A 104 4.48 1.54 8.59
C HIS A 104 4.26 0.57 9.76
N GLY A 105 3.20 -0.22 9.68
CA GLY A 105 2.98 -1.38 10.54
C GLY A 105 2.34 -2.51 9.77
N LEU A 106 2.67 -3.74 10.15
CA LEU A 106 2.07 -4.95 9.60
C LEU A 106 1.69 -5.88 10.74
N MET A 107 0.48 -6.43 10.67
CA MET A 107 0.08 -7.62 11.42
C MET A 107 -0.01 -8.80 10.45
N VAL A 108 0.54 -9.95 10.85
CA VAL A 108 0.57 -11.17 10.04
C VAL A 108 -0.24 -12.24 10.74
N GLN A 109 -1.19 -12.85 10.02
CA GLN A 109 -1.90 -14.01 10.50
C GLN A 109 -0.99 -15.24 10.34
N VAL A 110 -0.41 -15.71 11.45
CA VAL A 110 0.53 -16.85 11.42
C VAL A 110 -0.15 -18.21 11.54
N ASN A 111 -1.42 -18.25 11.96
CA ASN A 111 -2.28 -19.43 11.93
C ASN A 111 -3.77 -19.04 12.04
N ASP A 112 -4.65 -20.03 12.04
CA ASP A 112 -6.10 -19.90 12.19
C ASP A 112 -6.57 -19.94 13.67
N GLY A 113 -5.63 -19.93 14.61
CA GLY A 113 -5.92 -20.05 16.05
C GLY A 113 -6.18 -21.48 16.54
N THR A 114 -6.07 -22.50 15.69
CA THR A 114 -6.30 -23.90 16.08
C THR A 114 -5.10 -24.54 16.81
N ALA A 115 -3.93 -23.91 16.74
CA ALA A 115 -2.70 -24.40 17.36
C ALA A 115 -1.96 -23.28 18.13
N PRO A 116 -1.11 -23.64 19.12
CA PRO A 116 -0.22 -22.67 19.76
C PRO A 116 0.73 -22.00 18.77
N ILE A 117 1.09 -20.74 19.05
CA ILE A 117 2.06 -19.99 18.27
C ILE A 117 3.47 -20.49 18.59
N THR A 118 4.20 -20.96 17.58
CA THR A 118 5.59 -21.43 17.69
C THR A 118 6.58 -20.30 17.46
N ASP A 119 7.86 -20.53 17.77
CA ASP A 119 8.93 -19.57 17.44
C ASP A 119 9.16 -19.44 15.94
N GLU A 120 8.90 -20.51 15.17
CA GLU A 120 8.95 -20.49 13.70
C GLU A 120 7.88 -19.56 13.12
N HIS A 121 6.65 -19.61 13.65
CA HIS A 121 5.59 -18.67 13.28
C HIS A 121 6.02 -17.21 13.52
N ARG A 122 6.66 -16.94 14.67
CA ARG A 122 7.15 -15.59 14.99
C ARG A 122 8.27 -15.15 14.05
N ALA A 123 9.21 -16.04 13.75
CA ALA A 123 10.30 -15.78 12.82
C ALA A 123 9.78 -15.48 11.39
N GLY A 124 8.81 -16.27 10.90
CA GLY A 124 8.15 -16.03 9.62
C GLY A 124 7.41 -14.70 9.57
N ALA A 125 6.66 -14.36 10.63
CA ALA A 125 5.98 -13.06 10.72
C ALA A 125 6.95 -11.87 10.70
N LEU A 126 8.09 -11.96 11.39
CA LEU A 126 9.11 -10.92 11.38
C LEU A 126 9.75 -10.75 9.99
N ALA A 127 10.06 -11.86 9.32
CA ALA A 127 10.58 -11.82 7.95
C ALA A 127 9.56 -11.20 6.98
N TYR A 128 8.29 -11.56 7.10
CA TYR A 128 7.21 -11.00 6.27
C TYR A 128 6.97 -9.51 6.56
N GLN A 129 7.07 -9.11 7.83
CA GLN A 129 7.02 -7.69 8.23
C GLN A 129 8.16 -6.89 7.61
N GLU A 130 9.39 -7.42 7.59
CA GLU A 130 10.51 -6.75 6.95
C GLU A 130 10.33 -6.68 5.42
N GLY A 131 9.84 -7.74 4.79
CA GLY A 131 9.49 -7.73 3.37
C GLY A 131 8.46 -6.65 3.02
N SER A 132 7.41 -6.51 3.82
CA SER A 132 6.40 -5.44 3.66
C SER A 132 6.99 -4.05 3.87
N ARG A 133 7.90 -3.88 4.85
CA ARG A 133 8.58 -2.59 5.09
C ARG A 133 9.45 -2.20 3.90
N LEU A 134 10.19 -3.15 3.33
CA LEU A 134 11.01 -2.94 2.13
C LEU A 134 10.17 -2.67 0.88
N ALA A 135 8.99 -3.28 0.76
CA ALA A 135 8.06 -2.97 -0.32
C ALA A 135 7.57 -1.52 -0.25
N LEU A 136 7.16 -1.03 0.92
CA LEU A 136 6.80 0.39 1.09
C LEU A 136 8.00 1.32 0.87
N ALA A 137 9.22 0.89 1.21
CA ALA A 137 10.41 1.69 0.95
C ALA A 137 10.57 2.02 -0.55
N GLN A 138 10.06 1.18 -1.46
CA GLN A 138 10.08 1.46 -2.90
C GLN A 138 9.19 2.66 -3.26
N ASP A 139 8.02 2.80 -2.65
CA ASP A 139 7.19 4.01 -2.79
C ASP A 139 7.87 5.23 -2.18
N VAL A 140 8.48 5.06 -1.00
CA VAL A 140 9.23 6.13 -0.34
C VAL A 140 10.34 6.68 -1.23
N GLU A 141 11.08 5.82 -1.94
CA GLU A 141 12.07 6.26 -2.92
C GLU A 141 11.45 7.11 -4.04
N VAL A 142 10.26 6.76 -4.54
CA VAL A 142 9.56 7.57 -5.55
C VAL A 142 9.12 8.91 -4.95
N TRP A 143 8.51 8.91 -3.77
CA TRP A 143 8.00 10.11 -3.12
C TRP A 143 9.10 11.10 -2.74
N GLN A 144 10.30 10.62 -2.39
CA GLN A 144 11.46 11.47 -2.08
C GLN A 144 12.08 12.13 -3.31
N HIS A 145 11.92 11.53 -4.49
CA HIS A 145 12.63 11.94 -5.71
C HIS A 145 11.73 12.47 -6.83
N LYS A 146 10.42 12.55 -6.61
CA LYS A 146 9.47 13.20 -7.54
C LYS A 146 9.25 14.67 -7.17
N LEU A 147 8.92 15.49 -8.18
CA LEU A 147 8.42 16.84 -7.96
C LEU A 147 6.90 16.82 -7.69
N PRO A 148 6.37 17.81 -6.94
CA PRO A 148 4.93 17.96 -6.76
C PRO A 148 4.19 18.10 -8.10
N CYS A 149 3.05 17.42 -8.24
CA CYS A 149 2.24 17.46 -9.45
C CYS A 149 0.85 18.02 -9.14
N ILE A 150 0.68 19.34 -9.26
CA ILE A 150 -0.58 20.01 -8.93
C ILE A 150 -1.68 19.66 -9.94
N ASN A 151 -1.34 19.62 -11.23
CA ASN A 151 -2.27 19.36 -12.33
C ASN A 151 -1.80 18.12 -13.13
N PRO A 152 -2.11 16.90 -12.66
CA PRO A 152 -1.69 15.68 -13.34
C PRO A 152 -2.35 15.59 -14.71
N MET A 153 -1.55 15.25 -15.73
CA MET A 153 -2.05 14.82 -17.03
C MET A 153 -2.49 13.36 -16.89
N VAL A 154 -3.78 13.10 -17.11
CA VAL A 154 -4.39 11.77 -16.94
C VAL A 154 -4.76 11.22 -18.32
N VAL A 155 -4.40 9.98 -18.61
CA VAL A 155 -4.67 9.30 -19.89
C VAL A 155 -5.62 8.10 -19.69
N PRO A 156 -6.21 7.55 -20.77
CA PRO A 156 -6.99 6.32 -20.65
C PRO A 156 -6.16 5.18 -20.05
N GLY A 157 -6.64 4.61 -18.94
CA GLY A 157 -5.94 3.58 -18.18
C GLY A 157 -5.50 4.05 -16.79
N ASP A 158 -5.35 5.36 -16.58
CA ASP A 158 -5.11 5.93 -15.26
C ASP A 158 -6.39 5.89 -14.40
N GLY A 159 -6.19 5.85 -13.08
CA GLY A 159 -7.31 5.94 -12.15
C GLY A 159 -7.87 7.35 -11.98
N PRO A 160 -8.89 7.50 -11.14
CA PRO A 160 -9.69 8.71 -11.02
C PRO A 160 -9.03 9.79 -10.13
N PHE A 161 -7.79 10.23 -10.45
CA PHE A 161 -7.04 11.24 -9.68
C PHE A 161 -7.84 12.53 -9.41
N GLY A 162 -8.61 13.00 -10.41
CA GLY A 162 -9.44 14.19 -10.26
C GLY A 162 -10.52 14.04 -9.17
N LYS A 163 -11.07 12.84 -8.98
CA LYS A 163 -12.06 12.56 -7.93
C LYS A 163 -11.39 12.27 -6.58
N LEU A 164 -10.16 11.76 -6.58
CA LEU A 164 -9.39 11.51 -5.36
C LEU A 164 -9.01 12.80 -4.64
N ARG A 165 -8.74 13.86 -5.40
CA ARG A 165 -8.28 15.16 -4.88
C ARG A 165 -9.41 16.14 -4.55
N THR A 166 -10.68 15.70 -4.56
CA THR A 166 -11.88 16.51 -4.27
C THR A 166 -12.58 16.03 -3.01
#